data_AF-A0A349KU59-F1
#
_entry.id   AF-A0A349KU59-F1
#
_cell.length_a   1.000
_cell.length_b   1.000
_cell.length_c   1.000
_cell.angle_alpha   90.00
_cell.angle_beta   90.00
_cell.angle_gamma   90.00
#
_symmetry.space_group_name_H-M   'P 1'
#
loop_
_entity.id
_entity.type
_entity.pdbx_description
1 polymer ?
#
loop_
_entity_poly.entity_id
_entity_poly.type
_entity_poly.pdbx_seq_one_letter_code
_entity_poly.pdbx_strand_id
1 'polypeptide(L)'
;MSDNSKPVTTQPKSAKKPESKYPVNMTETPFPMRGDMAKREPQWVQQWQDKKIYARVRKAAAGRPKFILHDGPPYANGDIHLGHAVNKILK
;
A
#
# COMPACT_ATOMS: atom_id res chain seq x y z
N MET A 1 0.21 19.59 39.47
CA MET A 1 1.22 19.78 38.40
C MET A 1 0.80 18.90 37.22
N SER A 2 0.33 19.58 36.18
CA SER A 2 0.35 19.16 34.77
C SER A 2 -0.34 17.85 34.40
N ASP A 3 -1.68 17.97 34.32
CA ASP A 3 -2.47 17.59 33.15
C ASP A 3 -1.64 17.48 31.86
N ASN A 4 -1.71 16.35 31.17
CA ASN A 4 -1.37 16.28 29.75
C ASN A 4 -2.34 15.36 29.02
N SER A 5 -3.56 15.88 28.91
CA SER A 5 -4.58 15.52 27.94
C SER A 5 -3.97 15.36 26.53
N LYS A 6 -3.88 14.13 26.02
CA LYS A 6 -3.76 13.91 24.57
C LYS A 6 -5.17 13.91 23.97
N PRO A 7 -5.46 14.73 22.96
CA PRO A 7 -6.82 14.89 22.46
C PRO A 7 -7.21 13.65 21.65
N VAL A 8 -8.24 12.94 22.11
CA VAL A 8 -9.02 12.05 21.26
C VAL A 8 -9.62 12.94 20.17
N THR A 9 -9.13 12.80 18.94
CA THR A 9 -9.69 13.50 17.78
C THR A 9 -11.11 12.98 17.53
N THR A 10 -12.08 13.64 18.15
CA THR A 10 -13.50 13.45 17.89
C THR A 10 -13.77 13.85 16.45
N GLN A 11 -14.09 12.88 15.59
CA GLN A 11 -14.62 13.19 14.26
C GLN A 11 -15.92 14.00 14.41
N PRO A 12 -16.12 15.09 13.64
CA PRO A 12 -17.32 15.90 13.76
C PRO A 12 -18.53 15.09 13.29
N LYS A 13 -19.56 15.01 14.15
CA LYS A 13 -20.88 14.44 13.82
C LYS A 13 -21.42 15.17 12.59
N SER A 14 -21.64 14.45 11.50
CA SER A 14 -22.23 14.98 10.28
C SER A 14 -23.68 15.43 10.54
N ALA A 15 -23.99 16.66 10.13
CA ALA A 15 -25.34 17.20 10.15
C ALA A 15 -26.28 16.34 9.28
N LYS A 16 -27.50 16.07 9.77
CA LYS A 16 -28.52 15.30 9.04
C LYS A 16 -28.83 15.98 7.70
N LYS A 17 -28.57 15.25 6.59
CA LYS A 17 -28.95 15.65 5.22
C LYS A 17 -30.49 15.65 5.10
N PRO A 18 -31.10 16.62 4.38
CA PRO A 18 -32.53 16.59 4.09
C PRO A 18 -32.90 15.32 3.32
N GLU A 19 -34.03 14.70 3.68
CA GLU A 19 -34.50 13.47 3.05
C GLU A 19 -34.79 13.71 1.56
N SER A 20 -34.03 13.02 0.71
CA SER A 20 -34.19 13.05 -0.74
C SER A 20 -35.45 12.30 -1.16
N LYS A 21 -36.30 12.95 -1.97
CA LYS A 21 -37.51 12.36 -2.57
C LYS A 21 -37.25 11.11 -3.43
N TYR A 22 -35.98 10.87 -3.81
CA TYR A 22 -35.54 9.69 -4.55
C TYR A 22 -34.34 9.06 -3.82
N PRO A 23 -34.49 7.88 -3.17
CA PRO A 23 -33.37 7.20 -2.53
C PRO A 23 -32.45 6.62 -3.59
N VAL A 24 -31.19 7.06 -3.58
CA VAL A 24 -30.10 6.52 -4.42
C VAL A 24 -29.22 5.65 -3.55
N ASN A 25 -28.93 4.43 -4.02
CA ASN A 25 -27.99 3.52 -3.36
C ASN A 25 -26.57 4.07 -3.51
N MET A 26 -26.09 4.79 -2.49
CA MET A 26 -24.71 5.27 -2.46
C MET A 26 -23.77 4.11 -2.12
N THR A 27 -22.64 4.05 -2.81
CA THR A 27 -21.57 3.13 -2.47
C THR A 27 -20.80 3.67 -1.27
N GLU A 28 -20.78 2.91 -0.19
CA GLU A 28 -19.95 3.20 0.98
C GLU A 28 -18.71 2.30 0.98
N THR A 29 -17.54 2.89 1.22
CA THR A 29 -16.29 2.14 1.30
C THR A 29 -15.41 2.69 2.43
N PRO A 30 -14.76 1.81 3.22
CA PRO A 30 -13.73 2.22 4.16
C PRO A 30 -12.43 2.64 3.45
N PHE A 31 -12.35 2.47 2.12
CA PHE A 31 -11.19 2.88 1.34
C PHE A 31 -11.07 4.41 1.34
N PRO A 32 -9.97 4.98 1.86
CA PRO A 32 -9.81 6.41 1.93
C PRO A 32 -9.50 6.99 0.55
N MET A 33 -10.04 8.17 0.26
CA MET A 33 -9.78 8.86 -1.00
C MET A 33 -8.32 9.32 -1.16
N ARG A 34 -7.60 9.56 -0.06
CA ARG A 34 -6.17 9.92 -0.07
C ARG A 34 -5.31 8.68 0.13
N GLY A 35 -4.28 8.53 -0.71
CA GLY A 35 -3.36 7.38 -0.66
C GLY A 35 -2.47 7.34 0.58
N ASP A 36 -1.85 8.46 0.98
CA ASP A 36 -0.84 8.52 2.06
C ASP A 36 0.29 7.47 1.89
N MET A 37 0.78 7.33 0.66
CA MET A 37 1.66 6.22 0.22
C MET A 37 2.96 6.13 1.02
N ALA A 38 3.60 7.26 1.30
CA ALA A 38 4.86 7.31 2.05
C ALA A 38 4.77 6.61 3.43
N LYS A 39 3.59 6.58 4.05
CA LYS A 39 3.36 5.87 5.32
C LYS A 39 2.88 4.43 5.14
N ARG A 40 2.11 4.17 4.07
CA ARG A 40 1.49 2.85 3.83
C ARG A 40 2.43 1.85 3.17
N GLU A 41 3.22 2.29 2.21
CA GLU A 41 4.11 1.41 1.44
C GLU A 41 5.08 0.61 2.34
N PRO A 42 5.75 1.22 3.34
CA PRO A 42 6.60 0.45 4.24
C PRO A 42 5.84 -0.66 4.99
N GLN A 43 4.60 -0.38 5.41
CA GLN A 43 3.75 -1.35 6.10
C GLN A 43 3.35 -2.50 5.17
N TRP A 44 3.05 -2.22 3.90
CA TRP A 44 2.73 -3.26 2.92
C TRP A 44 3.92 -4.16 2.63
N VAL A 45 5.11 -3.57 2.43
CA VAL A 45 6.34 -4.34 2.22
C VAL A 45 6.59 -5.26 3.42
N GLN A 46 6.46 -4.76 4.64
CA GLN A 46 6.62 -5.57 5.85
C GLN A 46 5.59 -6.72 5.89
N GLN A 47 4.32 -6.43 5.64
CA GLN A 47 3.28 -7.46 5.59
C GLN A 47 3.55 -8.53 4.52
N TRP A 48 4.11 -8.16 3.36
CA TRP A 48 4.47 -9.12 2.31
C TRP A 48 5.63 -10.02 2.74
N GLN A 49 6.61 -9.47 3.47
CA GLN A 49 7.73 -10.24 4.01
C GLN A 49 7.26 -11.20 5.11
N ASP A 50 6.46 -10.73 6.06
CA ASP A 50 5.91 -11.54 7.16
C ASP A 50 5.07 -12.70 6.61
N LYS A 51 4.27 -12.44 5.59
CA LYS A 51 3.43 -13.45 4.92
C LYS A 51 4.21 -14.31 3.92
N LYS A 52 5.51 -14.05 3.71
CA LYS A 52 6.39 -14.72 2.74
C LYS A 52 5.75 -14.85 1.35
N ILE A 53 5.17 -13.75 0.86
CA ILE A 53 4.33 -13.74 -0.36
C ILE A 53 5.09 -14.30 -1.57
N TYR A 54 6.36 -13.92 -1.75
CA TYR A 54 7.18 -14.44 -2.84
C TYR A 54 7.26 -15.98 -2.84
N ALA A 55 7.55 -16.59 -1.69
CA ALA A 55 7.61 -18.04 -1.56
C ALA A 55 6.25 -18.71 -1.84
N ARG A 56 5.15 -18.09 -1.39
CA ARG A 56 3.79 -18.57 -1.67
C ARG A 56 3.47 -18.55 -3.16
N VAL A 57 3.81 -17.47 -3.86
CA VAL A 57 3.65 -17.36 -5.32
C VAL A 57 4.48 -18.43 -6.04
N ARG A 58 5.73 -18.64 -5.63
CA ARG A 58 6.58 -19.71 -6.19
C ARG A 58 5.98 -21.10 -6.00
N LYS A 59 5.40 -21.39 -4.83
CA LYS A 59 4.70 -22.66 -4.55
C LYS A 59 3.46 -22.83 -5.43
N ALA A 60 2.64 -21.78 -5.56
CA ALA A 60 1.43 -21.82 -6.38
C ALA A 60 1.70 -21.94 -7.89
N ALA A 61 2.87 -21.49 -8.35
CA ALA A 61 3.30 -21.58 -9.74
C ALA A 61 4.07 -22.88 -10.07
N ALA A 62 4.16 -23.84 -9.14
CA ALA A 62 4.86 -25.10 -9.38
C ALA A 62 4.30 -25.85 -10.59
N GLY A 63 5.18 -26.37 -11.45
CA GLY A 63 4.83 -27.10 -12.67
C GLY A 63 4.48 -26.24 -13.89
N ARG A 64 4.36 -24.91 -13.74
CA ARG A 64 4.16 -24.01 -14.90
C ARG A 64 5.45 -23.86 -15.72
N PRO A 65 5.35 -23.56 -17.03
CA PRO A 65 6.51 -23.17 -17.83
C PRO A 65 7.31 -22.06 -17.15
N LYS A 66 8.63 -22.22 -17.07
CA LYS A 66 9.50 -21.26 -16.40
C LYS A 66 9.75 -20.07 -17.32
N PHE A 67 9.44 -18.88 -16.83
CA PHE A 67 10.01 -17.63 -17.35
C PHE A 67 11.17 -17.23 -16.43
N ILE A 68 12.36 -17.03 -17.01
CA ILE A 68 13.58 -16.66 -16.27
C ILE A 68 14.03 -15.29 -16.77
N LEU A 69 13.94 -14.29 -15.90
CA LEU A 69 14.47 -12.96 -16.15
C LEU A 69 15.84 -12.84 -15.48
N HIS A 70 16.90 -12.76 -16.29
CA HIS A 70 18.25 -12.53 -15.77
C HIS A 70 18.43 -11.06 -15.39
N ASP A 71 18.63 -10.80 -14.11
CA ASP A 71 18.92 -9.46 -13.60
C ASP A 71 20.44 -9.27 -13.49
N GLY A 72 20.99 -8.33 -14.26
CA GLY A 72 22.40 -7.96 -14.17
C GLY A 72 22.72 -7.34 -12.80
N PRO A 73 23.81 -7.75 -12.14
CA PRO A 73 24.20 -7.17 -10.86
C PRO A 73 24.47 -5.66 -11.04
N PRO A 74 23.91 -4.79 -10.18
CA PRO A 74 24.25 -3.38 -10.23
C PRO A 74 25.72 -3.18 -9.83
N TYR A 75 26.39 -2.19 -10.41
CA TYR A 75 27.70 -1.77 -9.91
C TYR A 75 27.54 -1.20 -8.50
N ALA A 76 28.40 -1.61 -7.57
CA ALA A 76 28.33 -1.24 -6.15
C ALA A 76 28.93 0.14 -5.84
N ASN A 77 28.91 1.08 -6.79
CA ASN A 77 29.55 2.38 -6.67
C ASN A 77 28.50 3.49 -6.63
N GLY A 78 28.23 4.01 -5.43
CA GLY A 78 27.38 5.18 -5.21
C GLY A 78 25.89 4.89 -4.96
N ASP A 79 25.14 5.97 -4.80
CA ASP A 79 23.72 5.93 -4.44
C ASP A 79 22.81 5.54 -5.62
N ILE A 80 21.63 5.03 -5.28
CA ILE A 80 20.60 4.66 -6.23
C ILE A 80 20.00 5.93 -6.86
N HIS A 81 20.27 6.15 -8.15
CA HIS A 81 19.60 7.16 -8.95
C HIS A 81 18.35 6.64 -9.70
N LEU A 82 17.59 7.54 -10.34
CA LEU A 82 16.33 7.22 -11.06
C LEU A 82 16.48 6.09 -12.09
N GLY A 83 17.57 6.05 -12.85
CA GLY A 83 17.87 4.95 -13.78
C GLY A 83 17.86 3.55 -13.14
N HIS A 84 18.30 3.42 -11.88
CA HIS A 84 18.18 2.15 -11.15
C HIS A 84 16.71 1.82 -10.85
N ALA A 85 15.92 2.81 -10.43
CA ALA A 85 14.50 2.62 -10.14
C ALA A 85 13.75 2.17 -11.41
N VAL A 86 13.95 2.84 -12.54
CA VAL A 86 13.33 2.47 -13.82
C VAL A 86 13.70 1.03 -14.23
N ASN A 87 14.99 0.68 -14.15
CA ASN A 87 15.46 -0.67 -14.48
C ASN A 87 14.84 -1.76 -13.58
N LYS A 88 14.64 -1.49 -12.27
CA LYS A 88 14.07 -2.47 -11.34
C LYS A 88 12.53 -2.53 -11.38
N ILE A 89 11.86 -1.46 -11.80
CA ILE A 89 10.39 -1.44 -11.98
C ILE A 89 9.99 -2.18 -13.26
N LEU A 90 10.80 -2.12 -14.32
CA LEU A 90 10.53 -2.79 -15.59
C LEU A 90 10.81 -4.30 -15.58
N LYS A 91 11.53 -4.79 -14.57
CA LYS A 91 11.89 -6.20 -14.38
C LYS A 91 10.88 -6.91 -13.50
#